data_AF-A0A1H4Y745-F1
#
_entry.id   AF-A0A1H4Y745-F1
#
_cell.length_a   1.000
_cell.length_b   1.000
_cell.length_c   1.000
_cell.angle_alpha   90.00
_cell.angle_beta   90.00
_cell.angle_gamma   90.00
#
_symmetry.space_group_name_H-M   'P 1'
#
loop_
_entity.id
_entity.type
_entity.pdbx_description
1 polymer ?
#
loop_
_entity_poly.entity_id
_entity_poly.type
_entity_poly.pdbx_seq_one_letter_code
_entity_poly.pdbx_strand_id
1 'polypeptide(L)' 'MIDPSEAIELAAARGDTAELRRWAAAGHSDAVDLLIELATEREDLDELRRLADEGSQTAAEVLAEIEGE' A
#
# COMPACT_ATOMS: atom_id res chain seq x y z
N MET A 1 5.83 -5.26 -23.69
CA MET A 1 5.29 -4.20 -22.81
C MET A 1 4.77 -4.96 -21.62
N ILE A 2 5.32 -4.74 -20.42
CA ILE A 2 4.84 -5.41 -19.21
C ILE A 2 3.46 -4.81 -18.90
N ASP A 3 2.48 -5.66 -18.62
CA ASP A 3 1.15 -5.20 -18.25
C ASP A 3 1.20 -4.49 -16.89
N PRO A 4 0.44 -3.40 -16.66
CA PRO A 4 0.52 -2.62 -15.42
C PRO A 4 0.32 -3.47 -14.16
N SER A 5 -0.60 -4.44 -14.22
CA SER A 5 -0.85 -5.38 -13.12
C SER A 5 0.38 -6.26 -12.84
N GLU A 6 1.07 -6.76 -13.87
CA GLU A 6 2.29 -7.55 -13.70
C GLU A 6 3.43 -6.70 -13.11
N ALA A 7 3.53 -5.43 -13.51
CA ALA A 7 4.51 -4.51 -12.94
C ALA A 7 4.26 -4.21 -11.45
N ILE A 8 2.98 -4.08 -11.06
CA ILE A 8 2.56 -3.87 -9.67
C ILE A 8 2.88 -5.11 -8.82
N GLU A 9 2.50 -6.30 -9.27
CA GLU A 9 2.79 -7.55 -8.56
C GLU A 9 4.31 -7.76 -8.39
N LEU A 10 5.09 -7.46 -9.42
CA LEU A 10 6.55 -7.59 -9.35
C LEU A 10 7.17 -6.60 -8.37
N ALA A 11 6.65 -5.39 -8.28
CA ALA A 11 7.08 -4.41 -7.28
C ALA A 11 6.78 -4.89 -5.86
N ALA A 12 5.57 -5.43 -5.62
CA ALA A 12 5.20 -6.01 -4.33
C ALA A 12 6.07 -7.22 -3.96
N ALA A 13 6.31 -8.14 -4.90
CA ALA A 13 7.18 -9.29 -4.68
C ALA A 13 8.64 -8.89 -4.33
N ARG A 14 9.07 -7.70 -4.73
CA ARG A 14 10.38 -7.12 -4.39
C ARG A 14 10.36 -6.29 -3.11
N GLY A 15 9.19 -6.01 -2.54
CA GLY A 15 9.01 -5.05 -1.46
C GLY A 15 9.34 -3.61 -1.87
N ASP A 16 9.25 -3.28 -3.16
CA ASP A 16 9.53 -1.93 -3.66
C ASP A 16 8.32 -1.01 -3.46
N THR A 17 8.20 -0.51 -2.23
CA THR A 17 7.11 0.41 -1.86
C THR A 17 7.20 1.73 -2.62
N ALA A 18 8.38 2.16 -3.07
CA ALA A 18 8.51 3.38 -3.87
C ALA A 18 7.90 3.21 -5.27
N GLU A 19 8.06 2.03 -5.89
CA GLU A 19 7.39 1.71 -7.14
C GLU A 19 5.88 1.54 -6.96
N LEU A 20 5.44 0.83 -5.91
CA LEU A 20 4.01 0.71 -5.62
C LEU A 20 3.35 2.07 -5.36
N ARG A 21 4.01 2.99 -4.64
CA ARG A 21 3.49 4.36 -4.42
C ARG A 21 3.30 5.13 -5.72
N ARG A 22 4.18 4.93 -6.71
CA ARG A 22 4.04 5.55 -8.04
C ARG A 22 2.81 5.01 -8.77
N TRP A 23 2.57 3.71 -8.69
CA TRP A 23 1.38 3.08 -9.28
C TRP A 23 0.08 3.51 -8.56
N ALA A 24 0.09 3.56 -7.23
CA ALA A 24 -1.01 4.07 -6.43
C ALA A 24 -1.35 5.53 -6.79
N ALA A 25 -0.34 6.39 -6.90
CA ALA A 25 -0.51 7.79 -7.32
C ALA A 25 -1.01 7.92 -8.78
N ALA A 26 -0.74 6.92 -9.63
CA ALA A 26 -1.30 6.83 -10.97
C ALA A 26 -2.74 6.28 -11.00
N GLY A 27 -3.33 5.98 -9.83
CA GLY A 27 -4.73 5.55 -9.69
C GLY A 27 -4.93 4.04 -9.69
N HIS A 28 -3.86 3.24 -9.57
CA HIS A 28 -3.98 1.79 -9.49
C HIS A 28 -4.32 1.35 -8.07
N SER A 29 -5.58 0.98 -7.83
CA SER A 29 -6.06 0.52 -6.52
C SER A 29 -5.32 -0.72 -6.03
N ASP A 30 -4.97 -1.67 -6.92
CA ASP A 30 -4.22 -2.87 -6.54
C ASP A 30 -2.87 -2.52 -5.88
N ALA A 31 -2.23 -1.42 -6.31
CA ALA A 31 -0.99 -0.95 -5.71
C ALA A 31 -1.20 -0.33 -4.31
N VAL A 32 -2.37 0.28 -4.06
CA VAL A 32 -2.75 0.77 -2.73
C VAL A 32 -2.95 -0.42 -1.80
N ASP A 33 -3.68 -1.45 -2.23
CA ASP A 33 -3.95 -2.64 -1.42
C ASP A 33 -2.64 -3.35 -1.03
N LEU A 34 -1.71 -3.52 -1.99
CA LEU A 34 -0.40 -4.12 -1.72
C LEU A 34 0.48 -3.26 -0.80
N LEU A 35 0.38 -1.92 -0.87
CA LEU A 35 1.07 -1.06 0.09
C LEU A 35 0.52 -1.24 1.51
N ILE A 36 -0.79 -1.39 1.66
CA ILE A 36 -1.43 -1.64 2.96
C ILE A 36 -0.96 -2.98 3.51
N GLU A 37 -0.99 -4.05 2.70
CA GLU A 37 -0.53 -5.38 3.11
C GLU A 37 0.92 -5.34 3.60
N LEU A 38 1.83 -4.82 2.77
CA LEU A 38 3.24 -4.72 3.12
C LEU A 38 3.48 -3.82 4.35
N ALA A 39 2.75 -2.72 4.49
CA ALA A 39 2.87 -1.85 5.65
C ALA A 39 2.37 -2.54 6.93
N THR A 40 1.28 -3.29 6.84
CA THR A 40 0.74 -4.10 7.95
C THR A 40 1.74 -5.16 8.40
N GLU A 41 2.27 -5.95 7.47
CA GLU A 41 3.25 -7.00 7.76
C GLU A 41 4.53 -6.47 8.40
N ARG A 42 4.87 -5.21 8.13
CA ARG A 42 6.08 -4.54 8.62
C ARG A 42 5.83 -3.64 9.82
N GLU A 43 4.58 -3.56 10.29
CA GLU A 43 4.13 -2.60 11.31
C GLU A 43 4.52 -1.15 10.97
N ASP A 44 4.50 -0.81 9.68
CA ASP A 44 4.81 0.53 9.15
C ASP A 44 3.59 1.45 9.27
N LEU A 45 3.35 1.90 10.51
CA LEU A 45 2.21 2.77 10.85
C LEU A 45 2.27 4.12 10.13
N ASP A 46 3.48 4.61 9.83
CA ASP A 46 3.67 5.86 9.09
C ASP A 46 3.12 5.73 7.66
N GLU A 47 3.37 4.60 6.99
CA GLU A 47 2.81 4.35 5.66
C GLU A 47 1.29 4.14 5.72
N LEU A 48 0.77 3.40 6.69
CA LEU A 48 -0.68 3.24 6.87
C LEU A 48 -1.37 4.58 7.12
N ARG A 49 -0.79 5.44 7.97
CA ARG A 49 -1.27 6.81 8.22
C ARG A 49 -1.29 7.62 6.93
N ARG A 50 -0.20 7.59 6.16
CA ARG A 50 -0.10 8.31 4.89
C ARG A 50 -1.20 7.90 3.92
N LEU A 51 -1.42 6.59 3.76
CA LEU A 51 -2.46 6.06 2.88
C LEU A 51 -3.87 6.44 3.37
N ALA A 52 -4.09 6.45 4.69
CA ALA A 52 -5.34 6.91 5.29
C ALA A 52 -5.60 8.40 5.03
N ASP A 53 -4.58 9.24 5.19
CA ASP A 53 -4.64 10.68 4.89
C ASP A 53 -4.85 10.95 3.38
N GLU A 54 -4.36 10.06 2.52
CA GLU A 54 -4.64 10.09 1.07
C GLU A 54 -6.05 9.57 0.71
N GLY A 55 -6.83 9.11 1.69
CA GLY A 55 -8.23 8.72 1.54
C GLY A 55 -8.47 7.21 1.49
N SER A 56 -7.47 6.37 1.77
CA SER A 56 -7.67 4.92 1.87
C SER A 56 -8.40 4.57 3.18
N GLN A 57 -9.67 4.16 3.04
CA GLN A 57 -10.46 3.71 4.19
C GLN A 57 -9.88 2.44 4.82
N THR A 58 -9.45 1.49 3.99
CA THR A 58 -8.82 0.24 4.44
C THR A 58 -7.57 0.51 5.29
N ALA A 59 -6.72 1.47 4.88
CA ALA A 59 -5.54 1.83 5.65
C ALA A 59 -5.89 2.44 7.01
N ALA A 60 -6.93 3.27 7.07
CA ALA A 60 -7.42 3.87 8.30
C ALA A 60 -7.99 2.81 9.26
N GLU A 61 -8.71 1.82 8.74
CA GLU A 61 -9.25 0.70 9.52
C GLU A 61 -8.14 -0.16 10.11
N VAL A 62 -7.16 -0.56 9.29
CA VAL A 62 -6.01 -1.35 9.74
C VAL A 62 -5.19 -0.58 10.78
N LEU A 63 -4.93 0.71 10.55
CA LEU A 63 -4.19 1.53 11.51
C LEU A 63 -4.91 1.57 12.87
N ALA A 64 -6.22 1.76 12.87
CA ALA A 64 -7.02 1.79 14.10
C ALA A 64 -7.06 0.43 14.82
N GLU A 65 -7.02 -0.68 14.08
CA GLU A 65 -6.90 -2.03 14.65
C GLU A 65 -5.56 -2.18 15.37
N ILE A 66 -4.44 -1.84 14.70
CA ILE A 66 -3.10 -2.00 15.27
C ILE A 66 -2.85 -1.05 16.46
N GLU A 67 -3.27 0.22 16.37
CA GLU A 67 -3.12 1.19 17.47
C GLU A 67 -4.03 0.88 18.68
N GLY A 68 -5.04 0.03 18.49
CA GLY A 68 -6.00 -0.38 19.52
C GLY A 68 -5.64 -1.67 20.27
N GLU A 69 -4.63 -2.42 19.82
CA GLU A 69 -4.18 -3.70 20.40
C GLU A 69 -3.18 -3.55 21.57
#